data_AF-A0A534XZQ4-F1
#
_entry.id   AF-A0A534XZQ4-F1
#
_cell.length_a   1.000
_cell.length_b   1.000
_cell.length_c   1.000
_cell.angle_alpha   90.00
_cell.angle_beta   90.00
_cell.angle_gamma   90.00
#
_symmetry.space_group_name_H-M   'P 1'
#
loop_
_entity.id
_entity.type
_entity.pdbx_description
1 polymer ?
#
loop_
_entity_poly.entity_id
_entity_poly.type
_entity_poly.pdbx_seq_one_letter_code
_entity_poly.pdbx_strand_id
1 'polypeptide(L)'
;MRRPTATHEVEQQIDRLVQLSHGDPHSVLGIHPDGDGIVVRTYRPDAESVTVLPDFGGRIPARHRRSGVFEARLNNRPELFGYLIEAKYPGGQSFTLRDPYSFPPTFGELDSHLAAEGRHERIWERLGAHPTHHRGASGTSFAVWAPTARSVSVVGDFNSWDGRLHPMRSIGSTGIWELFIPEIGPGERYKCEIHPPDGGLHLLKADPYAFRTEAPPLSASIVHDTTRWQWKDHKYLEERARTPHPHAPLSVYEVHLGSWRRNVEEGDRALTYREAAGQLAAYVKDLGFTHVELLPVAEHPFGGSWGYQVTGYFAPTARYGHPDDFRAFVEEMHAQGVGVIVDWVPAHFPRDPHALARFDGTALYEHEDPREGAHPDWGTLVFNYGR
;
A
#
# COMPACT_ATOMS: atom_id res chain seq x y z
N MET A 1 -17.41 -18.53 -36.16
CA MET A 1 -18.35 -18.81 -35.05
C MET A 1 -17.55 -19.30 -33.86
N ARG A 2 -17.54 -18.58 -32.73
CA ARG A 2 -16.93 -19.07 -31.48
C ARG A 2 -17.61 -20.38 -31.06
N ARG A 3 -16.85 -21.32 -30.48
CA ARG A 3 -17.44 -22.47 -29.77
C ARG A 3 -18.27 -21.92 -28.59
N PRO A 4 -19.50 -22.39 -28.36
CA PRO A 4 -20.38 -21.92 -27.28
C PRO A 4 -19.70 -21.86 -25.89
N THR A 5 -18.73 -22.75 -25.66
CA THR A 5 -17.95 -22.88 -24.42
C THR A 5 -17.14 -21.62 -24.08
N ALA A 6 -16.52 -20.97 -25.05
CA ALA A 6 -15.67 -19.79 -24.82
C ALA A 6 -16.48 -18.52 -24.49
N THR A 7 -17.74 -18.46 -24.91
CA THR A 7 -18.64 -17.35 -24.54
C THR A 7 -19.22 -17.57 -23.14
N HIS A 8 -19.59 -18.80 -22.80
CA HIS A 8 -20.11 -19.14 -21.48
C HIS A 8 -19.08 -18.90 -20.36
N GLU A 9 -17.82 -19.26 -20.61
CA GLU A 9 -16.73 -19.02 -19.67
C GLU A 9 -16.53 -17.53 -19.38
N VAL A 10 -16.50 -16.68 -20.40
CA VAL A 10 -16.38 -15.22 -20.23
C VAL A 10 -17.56 -14.64 -19.44
N GLU A 11 -18.78 -15.12 -19.65
CA GLU A 11 -19.94 -14.66 -18.87
C GLU A 11 -19.82 -15.05 -17.39
N GLN A 12 -19.36 -16.27 -17.07
CA GLN A 12 -19.08 -16.68 -15.68
C GLN A 12 -18.00 -15.81 -15.03
N GLN A 13 -16.96 -15.45 -15.78
CA GLN A 13 -15.93 -14.54 -15.27
C GLN A 13 -16.50 -13.14 -15.03
N ILE A 14 -17.33 -12.61 -15.93
CA ILE A 14 -18.02 -11.33 -15.73
C ILE A 14 -18.92 -11.38 -14.48
N ASP A 15 -19.63 -12.49 -14.24
CA ASP A 15 -20.44 -12.66 -13.03
C ASP A 15 -19.58 -12.61 -11.77
N ARG A 16 -18.44 -13.31 -11.75
CA ARG A 16 -17.49 -13.25 -10.62
C ARG A 16 -16.95 -11.84 -10.39
N LEU A 17 -16.67 -11.11 -11.45
CA LEU A 17 -16.16 -9.74 -11.38
C LEU A 17 -17.20 -8.80 -10.75
N VAL A 18 -18.45 -8.86 -11.22
CA VAL A 18 -19.56 -8.03 -10.69
C VAL A 18 -19.86 -8.36 -9.23
N GLN A 19 -19.63 -9.61 -8.81
CA GLN A 19 -19.78 -10.07 -7.43
C GLN A 19 -18.54 -9.80 -6.55
N LEU A 20 -17.50 -9.14 -7.08
CA LEU A 20 -16.22 -8.93 -6.40
C LEU A 20 -15.70 -10.25 -5.81
N SER A 21 -15.54 -11.24 -6.67
CA SER A 21 -15.06 -12.59 -6.31
C SER A 21 -14.09 -13.15 -7.35
N HIS A 22 -13.55 -12.27 -8.20
CA HIS A 22 -12.69 -12.63 -9.31
C HIS A 22 -11.21 -12.50 -8.92
N GLY A 23 -10.45 -13.59 -9.01
CA GLY A 23 -9.04 -13.61 -8.63
C GLY A 23 -8.07 -12.98 -9.66
N ASP A 24 -8.46 -12.91 -10.93
CA ASP A 24 -7.63 -12.30 -11.99
C ASP A 24 -8.43 -11.40 -12.95
N PRO A 25 -8.86 -10.20 -12.54
CA PRO A 25 -9.64 -9.30 -13.40
C PRO A 25 -9.01 -9.00 -14.76
N HIS A 26 -7.67 -9.06 -14.87
CA HIS A 26 -6.95 -8.82 -16.12
C HIS A 26 -7.20 -9.90 -17.18
N SER A 27 -7.62 -11.11 -16.79
CA SER A 27 -8.03 -12.15 -17.75
C SER A 27 -9.31 -11.81 -18.54
N VAL A 28 -10.07 -10.81 -18.08
CA VAL A 28 -11.37 -10.43 -18.67
C VAL A 28 -11.38 -8.97 -19.10
N LEU A 29 -10.93 -8.08 -18.22
CA LEU A 29 -10.83 -6.63 -18.42
C LEU A 29 -9.55 -6.28 -19.20
N GLY A 30 -9.55 -5.10 -19.81
CA GLY A 30 -8.47 -4.68 -20.69
C GLY A 30 -8.69 -5.11 -22.14
N ILE A 31 -7.61 -5.13 -22.91
CA ILE A 31 -7.60 -5.50 -24.33
C ILE A 31 -7.13 -6.94 -24.52
N HIS A 32 -7.91 -7.72 -25.26
CA HIS A 32 -7.68 -9.14 -25.50
C HIS A 32 -7.83 -9.50 -26.97
N PRO A 33 -7.05 -10.45 -27.51
CA PRO A 33 -7.32 -11.04 -28.82
C PRO A 33 -8.71 -11.70 -28.87
N ASP A 34 -9.45 -11.50 -29.97
CA ASP A 34 -10.74 -12.14 -30.22
C ASP A 34 -10.89 -12.53 -31.70
N GLY A 35 -10.57 -13.77 -32.05
CA GLY A 35 -10.70 -14.26 -33.42
C GLY A 35 -9.72 -13.57 -34.37
N ASP A 36 -10.23 -12.88 -35.38
CA ASP A 36 -9.45 -12.06 -36.33
C ASP A 36 -9.23 -10.62 -35.85
N GLY A 37 -9.64 -10.30 -34.62
CA GLY A 37 -9.68 -8.97 -34.07
C GLY A 37 -9.29 -8.91 -32.59
N ILE A 38 -9.80 -7.89 -31.91
CA ILE A 38 -9.64 -7.68 -30.48
C ILE A 38 -10.96 -7.32 -29.81
N VAL A 39 -10.98 -7.51 -28.51
CA VAL A 39 -12.06 -7.08 -27.62
C VAL A 39 -11.47 -6.26 -26.48
N VAL A 40 -12.06 -5.10 -26.21
CA VAL A 40 -11.76 -4.27 -25.04
C VAL A 40 -12.92 -4.37 -24.08
N ARG A 41 -12.64 -4.75 -22.82
CA ARG A 41 -13.64 -4.77 -21.75
C ARG A 41 -13.23 -3.87 -20.61
N THR A 42 -14.19 -3.13 -20.07
CA THR A 42 -13.98 -2.32 -18.89
C THR A 42 -15.15 -2.45 -17.93
N TYR A 43 -14.85 -2.33 -16.64
CA TYR A 43 -15.85 -2.32 -15.59
C TYR A 43 -16.02 -0.90 -15.07
N ARG A 44 -17.16 -0.29 -15.40
CA ARG A 44 -17.58 1.04 -14.97
C ARG A 44 -19.00 0.91 -14.42
N PRO A 45 -19.14 0.51 -13.14
CA PRO A 45 -20.43 0.49 -12.47
C PRO A 45 -21.16 1.82 -12.67
N ASP A 46 -22.48 1.76 -12.84
CA ASP A 46 -23.35 2.95 -12.89
C ASP A 46 -23.10 3.92 -14.08
N ALA A 47 -22.14 3.64 -14.97
CA ALA A 47 -21.97 4.40 -16.21
C ALA A 47 -23.15 4.19 -17.17
N GLU A 48 -23.61 5.25 -17.82
CA GLU A 48 -24.65 5.21 -18.85
C GLU A 48 -24.10 4.69 -20.18
N SER A 49 -22.88 5.10 -20.52
CA SER A 49 -22.19 4.68 -21.73
C SER A 49 -20.68 4.73 -21.58
N VAL A 50 -20.01 3.90 -22.39
CA VAL A 50 -18.57 3.85 -22.48
C VAL A 50 -18.14 3.87 -23.94
N THR A 51 -17.10 4.63 -24.25
CA THR A 51 -16.47 4.67 -25.57
C THR A 51 -14.98 4.38 -25.43
N VAL A 52 -14.45 3.48 -26.26
CA VAL A 52 -13.01 3.24 -26.37
C VAL A 52 -12.43 4.23 -27.38
N LEU A 53 -11.34 4.88 -27.00
CA LEU A 53 -10.60 5.88 -27.79
C LEU A 53 -9.20 5.33 -28.11
N PRO A 54 -8.98 4.71 -29.27
CA PRO A 54 -7.68 4.16 -29.62
C PRO A 54 -6.64 5.25 -29.93
N ASP A 55 -5.36 4.94 -29.70
CA ASP A 55 -4.22 5.82 -29.99
C ASP A 55 -4.07 6.20 -31.47
N PHE A 56 -4.46 5.30 -32.38
CA PHE A 56 -4.51 5.52 -33.82
C PHE A 56 -5.71 6.38 -34.27
N GLY A 57 -6.56 6.81 -33.32
CA GLY A 57 -7.73 7.64 -33.56
C GLY A 57 -9.02 6.86 -33.79
N GLY A 58 -10.13 7.59 -33.72
CA GLY A 58 -11.48 7.05 -33.80
C GLY A 58 -12.17 6.93 -32.44
N ARG A 59 -13.46 6.59 -32.48
CA ARG A 59 -14.32 6.45 -31.30
C ARG A 59 -15.14 5.18 -31.47
N ILE A 60 -15.05 4.27 -30.50
CA ILE A 60 -15.65 2.94 -30.60
C ILE A 60 -16.60 2.76 -29.43
N PRO A 61 -17.91 2.96 -29.64
CA PRO A 61 -18.90 2.76 -28.58
C PRO A 61 -18.85 1.32 -28.06
N ALA A 62 -18.75 1.17 -26.74
CA ALA A 62 -18.80 -0.12 -26.08
C ALA A 62 -20.24 -0.48 -25.75
N ARG A 63 -20.63 -1.72 -26.03
CA ARG A 63 -21.96 -2.24 -25.68
C ARG A 63 -21.97 -2.62 -24.21
N HIS A 64 -22.99 -2.17 -23.48
CA HIS A 64 -23.25 -2.66 -22.12
C HIS A 64 -23.57 -4.16 -22.15
N ARG A 65 -22.85 -4.94 -21.35
CA ARG A 65 -23.00 -6.39 -21.24
C ARG A 65 -23.78 -6.76 -19.99
N ARG A 66 -23.23 -6.43 -18.81
CA ARG A 66 -23.82 -6.81 -17.52
C ARG A 66 -23.36 -5.85 -16.42
N SER A 67 -24.30 -5.31 -15.66
CA SER A 67 -24.06 -4.57 -14.40
C SER A 67 -22.86 -3.62 -14.41
N GLY A 68 -22.68 -2.84 -15.48
CA GLY A 68 -21.56 -1.88 -15.63
C GLY A 68 -20.32 -2.41 -16.35
N VAL A 69 -20.31 -3.66 -16.81
CA VAL A 69 -19.28 -4.19 -17.72
C VAL A 69 -19.65 -3.83 -19.15
N PHE A 70 -18.73 -3.17 -19.85
CA PHE A 70 -18.88 -2.74 -21.23
C PHE A 70 -17.87 -3.47 -22.13
N GLU A 71 -18.27 -3.77 -23.36
CA GLU A 71 -17.45 -4.49 -24.35
C GLU A 71 -17.45 -3.76 -25.70
N ALA A 72 -16.27 -3.44 -26.21
CA ALA A 72 -16.06 -2.95 -27.58
C ALA A 72 -15.26 -3.98 -28.38
N ARG A 73 -15.71 -4.30 -29.60
CA ARG A 73 -15.04 -5.27 -30.49
C ARG A 73 -14.58 -4.59 -31.77
N LEU A 74 -13.38 -4.93 -32.21
CA LEU A 74 -12.82 -4.52 -33.50
C LEU A 74 -12.42 -5.77 -34.24
N ASN A 75 -13.04 -6.01 -35.40
CA ASN A 75 -12.70 -7.15 -36.27
C ASN A 75 -11.56 -6.79 -37.21
N ASN A 76 -10.89 -7.80 -37.77
CA ASN A 76 -9.80 -7.65 -38.76
C ASN A 76 -8.60 -6.82 -38.27
N ARG A 77 -8.37 -6.76 -36.95
CA ARG A 77 -7.23 -6.09 -36.35
C ARG A 77 -6.79 -6.84 -35.09
N PRO A 78 -5.88 -7.82 -35.22
CA PRO A 78 -5.47 -8.67 -34.11
C PRO A 78 -4.39 -8.02 -33.21
N GLU A 79 -3.77 -6.93 -33.66
CA GLU A 79 -2.70 -6.25 -32.93
C GLU A 79 -3.25 -5.44 -31.74
N LEU A 80 -2.63 -5.60 -30.58
CA LEU A 80 -2.92 -4.80 -29.38
C LEU A 80 -2.40 -3.36 -29.59
N PHE A 81 -3.13 -2.39 -29.04
CA PHE A 81 -2.81 -0.97 -29.17
C PHE A 81 -3.13 -0.21 -27.88
N GLY A 82 -2.57 0.99 -27.72
CA GLY A 82 -2.90 1.87 -26.61
C GLY A 82 -4.27 2.52 -26.80
N TYR A 83 -5.02 2.71 -25.71
CA TYR A 83 -6.33 3.36 -25.76
C TYR A 83 -6.64 4.09 -24.46
N LEU A 84 -7.62 4.98 -24.54
CA LEU A 84 -8.32 5.56 -23.39
C LEU A 84 -9.76 5.07 -23.36
N ILE A 85 -10.35 5.16 -22.17
CA ILE A 85 -11.78 4.90 -21.94
C ILE A 85 -12.43 6.23 -21.62
N GLU A 86 -13.47 6.57 -22.37
CA GLU A 86 -14.38 7.66 -22.04
C GLU A 86 -15.66 7.06 -21.44
N ALA A 87 -15.92 7.30 -20.16
CA ALA A 87 -17.10 6.82 -19.44
C ALA A 87 -18.02 7.99 -19.06
N LYS A 88 -19.29 7.90 -19.44
CA LYS A 88 -20.32 8.90 -19.12
C LYS A 88 -21.22 8.38 -18.01
N TYR A 89 -21.46 9.21 -17.00
CA TYR A 89 -22.27 8.90 -15.83
C TYR A 89 -23.56 9.73 -15.78
N PRO A 90 -24.55 9.32 -14.97
CA PRO A 90 -25.76 10.08 -14.73
C PRO A 90 -25.46 11.53 -14.33
N GLY A 91 -26.26 12.45 -14.84
CA GLY A 91 -26.01 13.90 -14.68
C GLY A 91 -25.06 14.49 -15.73
N GLY A 92 -24.61 13.69 -16.72
CA GLY A 92 -23.91 14.17 -17.91
C GLY A 92 -22.40 14.36 -17.75
N GLN A 93 -21.85 14.00 -16.59
CA GLN A 93 -20.40 14.00 -16.37
C GLN A 93 -19.74 12.90 -17.22
N SER A 94 -18.57 13.22 -17.79
CA SER A 94 -17.78 12.29 -18.60
C SER A 94 -16.33 12.34 -18.14
N PHE A 95 -15.72 11.16 -18.00
CA PHE A 95 -14.33 11.01 -17.60
C PHE A 95 -13.59 10.25 -18.68
N THR A 96 -12.46 10.81 -19.13
CA THR A 96 -11.52 10.10 -20.01
C THR A 96 -10.33 9.66 -19.18
N LEU A 97 -10.04 8.36 -19.17
CA LEU A 97 -8.97 7.79 -18.36
C LEU A 97 -8.24 6.66 -19.08
N ARG A 98 -7.00 6.42 -18.67
CA ARG A 98 -6.27 5.20 -19.03
C ARG A 98 -6.87 4.01 -18.32
N ASP A 99 -6.89 2.86 -18.99
CA ASP A 99 -7.42 1.63 -18.42
C ASP A 99 -6.37 0.93 -17.55
N PRO A 100 -6.56 0.77 -16.23
CA PRO A 100 -5.63 0.04 -15.36
C PRO A 100 -5.37 -1.39 -15.84
N TYR A 101 -6.38 -2.03 -16.45
CA TYR A 101 -6.31 -3.43 -16.90
C TYR A 101 -5.61 -3.60 -18.25
N SER A 102 -5.12 -2.51 -18.87
CA SER A 102 -4.27 -2.58 -20.05
C SER A 102 -2.78 -2.77 -19.70
N PHE A 103 -2.41 -2.71 -18.42
CA PHE A 103 -1.02 -2.78 -17.96
C PHE A 103 -0.62 -4.21 -17.51
N PRO A 104 0.58 -4.68 -17.89
CA PRO A 104 1.11 -5.96 -17.42
C PRO A 104 1.50 -5.89 -15.93
N PRO A 105 1.72 -7.05 -15.26
CA PRO A 105 2.22 -7.12 -13.88
C PRO A 105 3.45 -6.23 -13.65
N THR A 106 3.43 -5.51 -12.52
CA THR A 106 4.59 -4.77 -11.99
C THR A 106 5.40 -5.62 -11.01
N PHE A 107 4.83 -6.72 -10.50
CA PHE A 107 5.47 -7.67 -9.59
C PHE A 107 6.10 -8.82 -10.40
N GLY A 108 7.42 -9.00 -10.29
CA GLY A 108 8.19 -9.93 -11.14
C GLY A 108 8.23 -11.37 -10.63
N GLU A 109 8.74 -12.28 -11.47
CA GLU A 109 8.92 -13.70 -11.13
C GLU A 109 9.97 -13.91 -10.04
N LEU A 110 11.09 -13.18 -10.09
CA LEU A 110 12.14 -13.27 -9.06
C LEU A 110 11.63 -12.75 -7.71
N ASP A 111 10.93 -11.61 -7.71
CA ASP A 111 10.32 -11.07 -6.49
C ASP A 111 9.31 -12.09 -5.91
N SER A 112 8.53 -12.74 -6.78
CA SER A 112 7.56 -13.78 -6.39
C SER A 112 8.22 -15.00 -5.76
N HIS A 113 9.33 -15.45 -6.36
CA HIS A 113 10.09 -16.59 -5.86
C HIS A 113 10.69 -16.31 -4.48
N LEU A 114 11.37 -15.17 -4.32
CA LEU A 114 11.99 -14.79 -3.05
C LEU A 114 10.95 -14.51 -1.95
N ALA A 115 9.80 -13.93 -2.31
CA ALA A 115 8.70 -13.71 -1.38
C ALA A 115 8.12 -15.04 -0.87
N ALA A 116 7.91 -16.02 -1.76
CA ALA A 116 7.37 -17.32 -1.40
C ALA A 116 8.30 -18.12 -0.46
N GLU A 117 9.61 -17.87 -0.50
CA GLU A 117 10.58 -18.51 0.38
C GLU A 117 10.88 -17.73 1.67
N GLY A 118 10.28 -16.54 1.85
CA GLY A 118 10.59 -15.66 2.99
C GLY A 118 12.01 -15.09 2.95
N ARG A 119 12.66 -15.04 1.77
CA ARG A 119 14.06 -14.60 1.60
C ARG A 119 14.21 -13.25 0.91
N HIS A 120 13.11 -12.56 0.65
CA HIS A 120 13.15 -11.28 -0.04
C HIS A 120 13.57 -10.13 0.90
N GLU A 121 14.88 -9.90 1.01
CA GLU A 121 15.46 -8.91 1.93
C GLU A 121 15.03 -7.46 1.68
N ARG A 122 14.45 -7.14 0.51
CA ARG A 122 13.94 -5.80 0.16
C ARG A 122 12.47 -5.80 -0.28
N ILE A 123 11.64 -6.65 0.34
CA ILE A 123 10.26 -6.89 -0.13
C ILE A 123 9.39 -5.62 -0.10
N TRP A 124 9.72 -4.68 0.77
CA TRP A 124 9.06 -3.37 0.85
C TRP A 124 9.20 -2.56 -0.44
N GLU A 125 10.14 -2.86 -1.34
CA GLU A 125 10.26 -2.16 -2.64
C GLU A 125 9.24 -2.66 -3.68
N ARG A 126 8.49 -3.70 -3.32
CA ARG A 126 7.52 -4.36 -4.18
C ARG A 126 6.13 -4.39 -3.57
N LEU A 127 6.02 -4.74 -2.29
CA LEU A 127 4.77 -4.63 -1.52
C LEU A 127 4.55 -3.19 -1.06
N GLY A 128 3.28 -2.81 -0.91
CA GLY A 128 2.88 -1.44 -0.60
C GLY A 128 2.42 -0.67 -1.84
N ALA A 129 2.41 0.66 -1.73
CA ALA A 129 2.12 1.58 -2.82
C ALA A 129 3.38 2.30 -3.31
N HIS A 130 3.70 2.11 -4.59
CA HIS A 130 4.91 2.63 -5.22
C HIS A 130 4.58 3.50 -6.43
N PRO A 131 4.75 4.84 -6.32
CA PRO A 131 4.75 5.73 -7.46
C PRO A 131 5.81 5.27 -8.48
N THR A 132 5.40 5.00 -9.72
CA THR A 132 6.29 4.45 -10.75
C THR A 132 5.89 4.91 -12.14
N HIS A 133 6.80 4.74 -13.09
CA HIS A 133 6.53 4.92 -14.51
C HIS A 133 6.50 3.55 -15.21
N HIS A 134 5.30 3.14 -15.66
CA HIS A 134 5.05 1.83 -16.24
C HIS A 134 4.45 1.97 -17.63
N ARG A 135 5.07 1.34 -18.63
CA ARG A 135 4.60 1.34 -20.04
C ARG A 135 4.19 2.72 -20.58
N GLY A 136 4.98 3.75 -20.28
CA GLY A 136 4.73 5.12 -20.77
C GLY A 136 3.72 5.93 -19.97
N ALA A 137 3.20 5.41 -18.85
CA ALA A 137 2.31 6.13 -17.95
C ALA A 137 2.92 6.24 -16.55
N SER A 138 2.83 7.42 -15.95
CA SER A 138 3.09 7.59 -14.53
C SER A 138 1.85 7.20 -13.74
N GLY A 139 2.02 6.51 -12.62
CA GLY A 139 0.93 6.05 -11.76
C GLY A 139 1.48 5.41 -10.49
N THR A 140 0.66 4.63 -9.80
CA THR A 140 1.05 3.92 -8.58
C THR A 140 0.80 2.43 -8.73
N SER A 141 1.83 1.63 -8.45
CA SER A 141 1.71 0.18 -8.29
C SER A 141 1.31 -0.14 -6.86
N PHE A 142 0.23 -0.91 -6.69
CA PHE A 142 -0.22 -1.40 -5.39
C PHE A 142 -0.01 -2.90 -5.32
N ALA A 143 0.59 -3.40 -4.25
CA ALA A 143 0.68 -4.83 -4.00
C ALA A 143 0.51 -5.19 -2.52
N VAL A 144 -0.29 -6.22 -2.24
CA VAL A 144 -0.63 -6.64 -0.88
C VAL A 144 -0.70 -8.17 -0.77
N TRP A 145 -0.17 -8.73 0.31
CA TRP A 145 -0.24 -10.16 0.57
C TRP A 145 -1.53 -10.53 1.31
N ALA A 146 -2.37 -11.34 0.66
CA ALA A 146 -3.66 -11.81 1.18
C ALA A 146 -4.01 -13.16 0.54
N PRO A 147 -3.24 -14.23 0.83
CA PRO A 147 -3.28 -15.49 0.10
C PRO A 147 -4.62 -16.21 0.12
N THR A 148 -5.42 -16.05 1.18
CA THR A 148 -6.72 -16.71 1.28
C THR A 148 -7.88 -15.82 0.84
N ALA A 149 -7.62 -14.56 0.48
CA ALA A 149 -8.68 -13.68 0.02
C ALA A 149 -9.34 -14.22 -1.26
N ARG A 150 -10.65 -14.05 -1.38
CA ARG A 150 -11.40 -14.38 -2.60
C ARG A 150 -11.16 -13.34 -3.69
N SER A 151 -11.06 -12.08 -3.29
CA SER A 151 -10.67 -10.95 -4.13
C SER A 151 -10.14 -9.83 -3.26
N VAL A 152 -9.34 -8.96 -3.85
CA VAL A 152 -8.88 -7.73 -3.23
C VAL A 152 -9.11 -6.58 -4.19
N SER A 153 -9.52 -5.42 -3.68
CA SER A 153 -9.60 -4.17 -4.43
C SER A 153 -8.82 -3.08 -3.72
N VAL A 154 -8.26 -2.13 -4.48
CA VAL A 154 -7.70 -0.90 -3.89
C VAL A 154 -8.80 0.16 -3.88
N VAL A 155 -9.08 0.73 -2.71
CA VAL A 155 -10.09 1.78 -2.53
C VAL A 155 -9.44 3.04 -1.98
N GLY A 156 -9.91 4.20 -2.40
CA GLY A 156 -9.32 5.46 -1.98
C GLY A 156 -10.06 6.68 -2.52
N ASP A 157 -9.51 7.87 -2.29
CA ASP A 157 -10.13 9.12 -2.74
C ASP A 157 -10.36 9.14 -4.26
N PHE A 158 -9.40 8.63 -5.03
CA PHE A 158 -9.44 8.54 -6.49
C PHE A 158 -10.57 7.67 -7.08
N ASN A 159 -11.23 6.85 -6.26
CA ASN A 159 -12.35 6.01 -6.68
C ASN A 159 -13.56 6.10 -5.75
N SER A 160 -13.64 7.18 -4.96
CA SER A 160 -14.72 7.41 -4.00
C SER A 160 -14.92 6.25 -3.02
N TRP A 161 -13.84 5.54 -2.70
CA TRP A 161 -13.85 4.38 -1.82
C TRP A 161 -14.73 3.21 -2.32
N ASP A 162 -14.91 3.06 -3.64
CA ASP A 162 -15.69 1.99 -4.26
C ASP A 162 -14.80 0.84 -4.79
N GLY A 163 -14.84 -0.31 -4.09
CA GLY A 163 -14.08 -1.52 -4.42
C GLY A 163 -14.40 -2.13 -5.78
N ARG A 164 -15.50 -1.73 -6.43
CA ARG A 164 -15.86 -2.23 -7.77
C ARG A 164 -14.98 -1.67 -8.88
N LEU A 165 -14.38 -0.50 -8.69
CA LEU A 165 -13.66 0.20 -9.76
C LEU A 165 -12.24 -0.32 -9.98
N HIS A 166 -11.59 -0.82 -8.93
CA HIS A 166 -10.17 -1.21 -8.94
C HIS A 166 -9.89 -2.57 -8.27
N PRO A 167 -10.57 -3.68 -8.65
CA PRO A 167 -10.16 -5.02 -8.26
C PRO A 167 -8.76 -5.40 -8.77
N MET A 168 -7.99 -6.05 -7.91
CA MET A 168 -6.60 -6.47 -8.13
C MET A 168 -6.54 -7.88 -8.73
N ARG A 169 -5.41 -8.23 -9.37
CA ARG A 169 -5.12 -9.62 -9.78
C ARG A 169 -4.25 -10.31 -8.74
N SER A 170 -4.46 -11.60 -8.52
CA SER A 170 -3.53 -12.46 -7.80
C SER A 170 -2.34 -12.85 -8.68
N ILE A 171 -1.12 -12.76 -8.15
CA ILE A 171 0.13 -13.08 -8.84
C ILE A 171 0.52 -14.53 -8.57
N GLY A 172 0.26 -15.39 -9.55
CA GLY A 172 0.63 -16.82 -9.49
C GLY A 172 0.08 -17.49 -8.22
N SER A 173 0.94 -18.20 -7.50
CA SER A 173 0.60 -18.89 -6.24
C SER A 173 1.14 -18.20 -4.98
N THR A 174 1.64 -16.97 -5.07
CA THR A 174 2.26 -16.27 -3.92
C THR A 174 1.23 -15.76 -2.91
N GLY A 175 -0.02 -15.57 -3.36
CA GLY A 175 -1.05 -14.88 -2.59
C GLY A 175 -0.88 -13.36 -2.55
N ILE A 176 0.02 -12.81 -3.37
CA ILE A 176 0.18 -11.37 -3.55
C ILE A 176 -0.84 -10.90 -4.59
N TRP A 177 -1.59 -9.87 -4.23
CA TRP A 177 -2.52 -9.18 -5.11
C TRP A 177 -1.86 -7.90 -5.60
N GLU A 178 -1.96 -7.61 -6.90
CA GLU A 178 -1.33 -6.44 -7.51
C GLU A 178 -2.27 -5.71 -8.49
N LEU A 179 -2.12 -4.38 -8.53
CA LEU A 179 -2.72 -3.52 -9.55
C LEU A 179 -1.90 -2.25 -9.75
N PHE A 180 -1.57 -1.94 -11.00
CA PHE A 180 -1.08 -0.62 -11.38
C PHE A 180 -2.24 0.29 -11.77
N ILE A 181 -2.34 1.45 -11.12
CA ILE A 181 -3.35 2.46 -11.43
C ILE A 181 -2.64 3.70 -12.02
N PRO A 182 -2.86 4.01 -13.31
CA PRO A 182 -2.26 5.17 -13.96
C PRO A 182 -2.79 6.47 -13.33
N GLU A 183 -1.97 7.51 -13.38
CA GLU A 183 -2.32 8.90 -13.01
C GLU A 183 -2.60 9.11 -11.51
N ILE A 184 -2.40 8.08 -10.68
CA ILE A 184 -2.41 8.15 -9.20
C ILE A 184 -1.00 8.41 -8.68
N GLY A 185 -0.86 9.39 -7.78
CA GLY A 185 0.45 9.83 -7.28
C GLY A 185 0.53 10.00 -5.75
N PRO A 186 1.68 10.49 -5.24
CA PRO A 186 1.88 10.73 -3.82
C PRO A 186 0.83 11.66 -3.21
N GLY A 187 0.37 11.34 -2.00
CA GLY A 187 -0.65 12.08 -1.26
C GLY A 187 -2.04 11.45 -1.31
N GLU A 188 -2.28 10.53 -2.25
CA GLU A 188 -3.54 9.80 -2.36
C GLU A 188 -3.77 8.87 -1.17
N ARG A 189 -4.95 8.96 -0.56
CA ARG A 189 -5.37 8.09 0.54
C ARG A 189 -5.99 6.82 -0.01
N TYR A 190 -5.62 5.69 0.56
CA TYR A 190 -6.12 4.40 0.14
C TYR A 190 -6.15 3.36 1.26
N LYS A 191 -6.89 2.28 1.01
CA LYS A 191 -6.94 1.03 1.76
C LYS A 191 -7.13 -0.15 0.80
N CYS A 192 -6.95 -1.35 1.31
CA CYS A 192 -7.32 -2.58 0.63
C CYS A 192 -8.71 -3.02 1.12
N GLU A 193 -9.65 -3.17 0.19
CA GLU A 193 -10.91 -3.85 0.44
C GLU A 193 -10.71 -5.34 0.12
N ILE A 194 -10.79 -6.19 1.14
CA ILE A 194 -10.49 -7.62 1.05
C ILE A 194 -11.78 -8.42 1.27
N HIS A 195 -12.11 -9.29 0.31
CA HIS A 195 -13.21 -10.24 0.45
C HIS A 195 -12.67 -11.53 1.07
N PRO A 196 -13.07 -11.88 2.30
CA PRO A 196 -12.57 -13.08 2.97
C PRO A 196 -13.01 -14.39 2.25
N PRO A 197 -12.30 -15.51 2.45
CA PRO A 197 -12.58 -16.78 1.79
C PRO A 197 -13.97 -17.34 2.09
N ASP A 198 -14.50 -17.08 3.29
CA ASP A 198 -15.80 -17.56 3.77
C ASP A 198 -17.00 -16.80 3.16
N GLY A 199 -16.77 -15.73 2.41
CA GLY A 199 -17.82 -14.88 1.88
C GLY A 199 -18.46 -13.94 2.91
N GLY A 200 -17.78 -13.71 4.04
CA GLY A 200 -18.18 -12.74 5.06
C GLY A 200 -18.09 -11.29 4.58
N LEU A 201 -18.27 -10.36 5.53
CA LEU A 201 -18.20 -8.92 5.25
C LEU A 201 -16.84 -8.53 4.70
N HIS A 202 -16.83 -7.59 3.75
CA HIS A 202 -15.59 -7.06 3.19
C HIS A 202 -14.78 -6.38 4.30
N LEU A 203 -13.50 -6.70 4.38
CA LEU A 203 -12.56 -6.15 5.34
C LEU A 203 -11.89 -4.92 4.72
N LEU A 204 -11.86 -3.82 5.45
CA LEU A 204 -11.19 -2.61 5.01
C LEU A 204 -9.87 -2.43 5.78
N LYS A 205 -8.75 -2.75 5.13
CA LYS A 205 -7.43 -2.83 5.74
C LYS A 205 -6.51 -1.69 5.30
N ALA A 206 -5.80 -1.10 6.26
CA ALA A 206 -4.61 -0.30 5.97
C ALA A 206 -3.55 -1.21 5.34
N ASP A 207 -2.74 -0.63 4.46
CA ASP A 207 -1.63 -1.33 3.83
C ASP A 207 -0.55 -1.69 4.87
N PRO A 208 -0.20 -2.98 5.07
CA PRO A 208 0.86 -3.42 5.97
C PRO A 208 2.23 -2.77 5.67
N TYR A 209 2.44 -2.40 4.41
CA TYR A 209 3.66 -1.79 3.87
C TYR A 209 3.47 -0.29 3.56
N ALA A 210 2.51 0.37 4.21
CA ALA A 210 2.36 1.82 4.09
C ALA A 210 3.63 2.56 4.56
N PHE A 211 4.14 3.48 3.73
CA PHE A 211 5.25 4.38 4.09
C PHE A 211 4.79 5.70 4.71
N ARG A 212 3.48 5.97 4.65
CA ARG A 212 2.82 7.14 5.23
C ARG A 212 1.38 6.78 5.56
N THR A 213 0.87 7.36 6.63
CA THR A 213 -0.46 7.11 7.19
C THR A 213 -1.19 8.43 7.46
N GLU A 214 -2.52 8.37 7.55
CA GLU A 214 -3.27 9.43 8.23
C GLU A 214 -2.94 9.43 9.73
N ALA A 215 -3.04 10.59 10.37
CA ALA A 215 -2.89 10.69 11.81
C ALA A 215 -4.07 9.99 12.53
N PRO A 216 -3.82 9.22 13.60
CA PRO A 216 -4.89 8.60 14.40
C PRO A 216 -5.92 9.65 14.90
N PRO A 217 -7.21 9.30 14.99
CA PRO A 217 -7.80 7.95 14.88
C PRO A 217 -8.12 7.51 13.44
N LEU A 218 -7.76 8.30 12.43
CA LEU A 218 -7.87 7.89 11.04
C LEU A 218 -6.87 6.78 10.73
N SER A 219 -7.11 6.04 9.64
CA SER A 219 -6.39 4.79 9.37
C SER A 219 -6.14 4.50 7.89
N ALA A 220 -6.38 5.45 6.98
CA ALA A 220 -5.97 5.25 5.60
C ALA A 220 -4.44 5.28 5.48
N SER A 221 -3.92 4.45 4.59
CA SER A 221 -2.56 4.56 4.08
C SER A 221 -2.50 5.72 3.09
N ILE A 222 -1.33 6.35 2.94
CA ILE A 222 -1.11 7.44 2.00
C ILE A 222 0.01 7.06 1.06
N VAL A 223 -0.21 7.18 -0.25
CA VAL A 223 0.84 6.95 -1.26
C VAL A 223 1.99 7.93 -1.00
N HIS A 224 3.20 7.42 -0.83
CA HIS A 224 4.38 8.23 -0.57
C HIS A 224 5.56 7.75 -1.43
N ASP A 225 6.22 8.70 -2.10
CA ASP A 225 7.41 8.46 -2.90
C ASP A 225 8.65 8.53 -2.00
N THR A 226 9.21 7.37 -1.67
CA THR A 226 10.38 7.25 -0.79
C THR A 226 11.70 7.64 -1.48
N THR A 227 11.71 7.87 -2.80
CA THR A 227 12.92 8.06 -3.60
C THR A 227 13.38 9.52 -3.70
N ARG A 228 12.55 10.48 -3.28
CA ARG A 228 12.83 11.92 -3.45
C ARG A 228 13.82 12.50 -2.44
N TRP A 229 13.99 11.85 -1.28
CA TRP A 229 14.85 12.37 -0.23
C TRP A 229 16.34 12.17 -0.56
N GLN A 230 17.12 13.23 -0.42
CA GLN A 230 18.58 13.20 -0.61
C GLN A 230 19.27 13.45 0.72
N TRP A 231 19.86 12.40 1.28
CA TRP A 231 20.59 12.44 2.54
C TRP A 231 21.92 13.19 2.43
N LYS A 232 22.30 13.86 3.53
CA LYS A 232 23.55 14.62 3.65
C LYS A 232 24.47 14.10 4.76
N ASP A 233 24.10 13.02 5.43
CA ASP A 233 24.81 12.43 6.58
C ASP A 233 25.93 11.43 6.22
N HIS A 234 26.35 11.40 4.95
CA HIS A 234 27.39 10.51 4.43
C HIS A 234 28.65 10.43 5.32
N LYS A 235 29.15 11.57 5.81
CA LYS A 235 30.31 11.62 6.71
C LYS A 235 30.06 10.85 8.01
N TYR A 236 28.90 11.05 8.64
CA TYR A 236 28.52 10.35 9.87
C TYR A 236 28.44 8.83 9.63
N LEU A 237 27.84 8.40 8.51
CA LEU A 237 27.71 6.99 8.16
C LEU A 237 29.07 6.32 7.89
N GLU A 238 30.00 7.02 7.22
CA GLU A 238 31.38 6.55 7.01
C GLU A 238 32.15 6.38 8.32
N GLU A 239 32.01 7.35 9.24
CA GLU A 239 32.61 7.28 10.57
C GLU A 239 32.00 6.14 11.40
N ARG A 240 30.67 5.99 11.39
CA ARG A 240 29.96 4.90 12.04
C ARG A 240 30.46 3.54 11.55
N ALA A 241 30.58 3.34 10.24
CA ALA A 241 31.03 2.07 9.66
C ALA A 241 32.46 1.66 10.05
N ARG A 242 33.32 2.63 10.38
CA ARG A 242 34.71 2.39 10.83
C ARG A 242 34.84 2.30 12.36
N THR A 243 33.80 2.65 13.09
CA THR A 243 33.83 2.71 14.55
C THR A 243 33.75 1.31 15.16
N PRO A 244 34.69 0.92 16.03
CA PRO A 244 34.61 -0.35 16.75
C PRO A 244 33.57 -0.23 17.88
N HIS A 245 32.29 -0.36 17.56
CA HIS A 245 31.17 -0.13 18.47
C HIS A 245 31.27 -0.80 19.85
N PRO A 246 31.75 -2.06 20.00
CA PRO A 246 31.92 -2.69 21.32
C PRO A 246 32.90 -1.98 22.26
N HIS A 247 33.74 -1.08 21.72
CA HIS A 247 34.76 -0.34 22.46
C HIS A 247 34.54 1.17 22.41
N ALA A 248 33.49 1.63 21.74
CA ALA A 248 33.13 3.03 21.66
C ALA A 248 32.30 3.44 22.88
N PRO A 249 32.36 4.72 23.33
CA PRO A 249 31.49 5.21 24.38
C PRO A 249 30.03 5.12 23.93
N LEU A 250 29.18 4.55 24.78
CA LEU A 250 27.74 4.46 24.57
C LEU A 250 27.02 4.99 25.81
N SER A 251 26.56 6.24 25.71
CA SER A 251 25.67 6.88 26.67
C SER A 251 24.41 7.34 25.93
N VAL A 252 23.26 6.84 26.37
CA VAL A 252 21.98 6.93 25.66
C VAL A 252 20.99 7.78 26.47
N TYR A 253 20.33 8.72 25.79
CA TYR A 253 19.20 9.47 26.34
C TYR A 253 17.90 8.91 25.73
N GLU A 254 17.12 8.17 26.52
CA GLU A 254 15.84 7.58 26.09
C GLU A 254 14.74 8.65 26.05
N VAL A 255 13.94 8.68 24.98
CA VAL A 255 12.97 9.73 24.69
C VAL A 255 11.68 9.18 24.11
N HIS A 256 10.56 9.54 24.74
CA HIS A 256 9.25 9.51 24.12
C HIS A 256 8.94 10.87 23.46
N LEU A 257 9.00 10.93 22.12
CA LEU A 257 8.87 12.19 21.36
C LEU A 257 7.57 12.94 21.68
N GLY A 258 6.47 12.22 21.90
CA GLY A 258 5.16 12.82 22.18
C GLY A 258 5.04 13.52 23.53
N SER A 259 5.99 13.32 24.45
CA SER A 259 5.93 13.89 25.81
C SER A 259 7.22 14.57 26.25
N TRP A 260 8.28 14.55 25.45
CA TRP A 260 9.55 15.18 25.80
C TRP A 260 9.42 16.70 25.98
N ARG A 261 8.78 17.37 25.01
CA ARG A 261 8.53 18.81 25.04
C ARG A 261 7.25 19.15 24.29
N ARG A 262 6.57 20.21 24.74
CA ARG A 262 5.34 20.72 24.15
C ARG A 262 5.54 22.12 23.57
N ASN A 263 4.79 22.44 22.52
CA ASN A 263 4.65 23.79 22.03
C ASN A 263 3.46 24.46 22.75
N VAL A 264 3.76 25.25 23.78
CA VAL A 264 2.75 25.91 24.63
C VAL A 264 1.97 27.00 23.89
N GLU A 265 2.56 27.60 22.85
CA GLU A 265 1.91 28.64 22.05
C GLU A 265 0.87 28.05 21.09
N GLU A 266 1.01 26.76 20.75
CA GLU A 266 0.13 26.02 19.85
C GLU A 266 -0.71 24.98 20.59
N GLY A 267 -1.32 25.39 21.71
CA GLY A 267 -2.29 24.57 22.43
C GLY A 267 -1.68 23.34 23.11
N ASP A 268 -0.43 23.45 23.55
CA ASP A 268 0.31 22.38 24.25
C ASP A 268 0.48 21.08 23.42
N ARG A 269 0.49 21.21 22.09
CA ARG A 269 0.76 20.08 21.20
C ARG A 269 2.18 19.55 21.36
N ALA A 270 2.39 18.28 21.02
CA ALA A 270 3.73 17.74 20.90
C ALA A 270 4.51 18.48 19.79
N LEU A 271 5.83 18.50 19.90
CA LEU A 271 6.69 18.98 18.83
C LEU A 271 6.58 18.08 17.60
N THR A 272 6.66 18.69 16.43
CA THR A 272 6.89 17.97 15.16
C THR A 272 8.31 17.39 15.13
N TYR A 273 8.58 16.45 14.23
CA TYR A 273 9.94 15.92 14.05
C TYR A 273 10.96 17.03 13.78
N ARG A 274 10.61 18.04 12.96
CA ARG A 274 11.50 19.17 12.65
C ARG A 274 11.78 20.05 13.85
N GLU A 275 10.76 20.38 14.64
CA GLU A 275 10.93 21.20 15.85
C GLU A 275 11.74 20.47 16.91
N ALA A 276 11.50 19.16 17.06
CA ALA A 276 12.23 18.32 17.99
C ALA A 276 13.70 18.13 17.58
N ALA A 277 13.99 18.02 16.28
CA ALA A 277 15.32 17.74 15.75
C ALA A 277 16.42 18.65 16.33
N GLY A 278 16.33 19.96 16.09
CA GLY A 278 17.34 20.90 16.55
C GLY A 278 17.36 21.06 18.07
N GLN A 279 16.19 21.06 18.71
CA GLN A 279 16.10 21.24 20.16
C GLN A 279 16.66 20.04 20.93
N LEU A 280 16.31 18.82 20.52
CA LEU A 280 16.73 17.60 21.18
C LEU A 280 18.20 17.31 20.89
N ALA A 281 18.66 17.50 19.65
CA ALA A 281 20.07 17.29 19.31
C ALA A 281 20.99 18.22 20.11
N ALA A 282 20.66 19.51 20.22
CA ALA A 282 21.41 20.46 21.04
C ALA A 282 21.39 20.08 22.53
N TYR A 283 20.23 19.69 23.05
CA TYR A 283 20.06 19.32 24.46
C TYR A 283 20.87 18.06 24.83
N VAL A 284 20.76 17.01 24.01
CA VAL A 284 21.49 15.73 24.21
C VAL A 284 23.00 15.94 24.13
N LYS A 285 23.46 16.78 23.19
CA LYS A 285 24.86 17.13 23.02
C LYS A 285 25.42 17.94 24.19
N ASP A 286 24.68 18.94 24.67
CA ASP A 286 25.09 19.76 25.83
C ASP A 286 25.28 18.91 27.10
N LEU A 287 24.42 17.91 27.29
CA LEU A 287 24.51 16.95 28.39
C LEU A 287 25.58 15.86 28.20
N GLY A 288 26.21 15.78 27.02
CA GLY A 288 27.30 14.84 26.73
C GLY A 288 26.85 13.41 26.40
N PHE A 289 25.58 13.20 26.02
CA PHE A 289 25.12 11.91 25.51
C PHE A 289 25.63 11.67 24.08
N THR A 290 25.82 10.39 23.75
CA THR A 290 26.31 9.97 22.43
C THR A 290 25.18 9.57 21.48
N HIS A 291 24.06 9.12 22.05
CA HIS A 291 22.91 8.61 21.32
C HIS A 291 21.61 9.09 21.96
N VAL A 292 20.58 9.19 21.14
CA VAL A 292 19.18 9.21 21.56
C VAL A 292 18.57 7.85 21.25
N GLU A 293 17.79 7.31 22.18
CA GLU A 293 16.94 6.15 21.93
C GLU A 293 15.49 6.61 21.94
N LEU A 294 14.79 6.34 20.85
CA LEU A 294 13.40 6.71 20.69
C LEU A 294 12.54 5.51 21.05
N LEU A 295 11.55 5.74 21.94
CA LEU A 295 10.40 4.85 22.03
C LEU A 295 9.75 4.67 20.64
N PRO A 296 8.97 3.60 20.41
CA PRO A 296 8.58 3.21 19.06
C PRO A 296 7.94 4.35 18.27
N VAL A 297 8.56 4.67 17.12
CA VAL A 297 8.09 5.73 16.22
C VAL A 297 7.26 5.20 15.06
N ALA A 298 7.12 3.87 14.91
CA ALA A 298 6.21 3.29 13.94
C ALA A 298 4.75 3.70 14.23
N GLU A 299 3.90 3.76 13.21
CA GLU A 299 2.51 4.19 13.38
C GLU A 299 1.75 3.25 14.33
N HIS A 300 1.02 3.86 15.26
CA HIS A 300 0.27 3.18 16.32
C HIS A 300 -1.01 3.96 16.63
N PRO A 301 -2.16 3.30 16.86
CA PRO A 301 -3.44 4.01 16.95
C PRO A 301 -3.63 4.72 18.29
N PHE A 302 -3.08 4.16 19.38
CA PHE A 302 -3.32 4.63 20.73
C PHE A 302 -2.06 5.18 21.40
N GLY A 303 -2.03 6.48 21.71
CA GLY A 303 -0.87 7.14 22.33
C GLY A 303 -0.55 6.62 23.74
N GLY A 304 -1.53 6.08 24.46
CA GLY A 304 -1.30 5.48 25.78
C GLY A 304 -0.50 4.16 25.75
N SER A 305 -0.30 3.56 24.57
CA SER A 305 0.62 2.43 24.40
C SER A 305 2.09 2.83 24.37
N TRP A 306 2.37 4.14 24.33
CA TRP A 306 3.71 4.74 24.13
C TRP A 306 4.41 4.30 22.84
N GLY A 307 3.66 3.73 21.89
CA GLY A 307 4.17 3.21 20.63
C GLY A 307 4.25 1.68 20.56
N TYR A 308 4.15 0.97 21.68
CA TYR A 308 4.35 -0.49 21.70
C TYR A 308 3.18 -1.32 21.13
N GLN A 309 2.08 -0.69 20.72
CA GLN A 309 0.99 -1.35 19.98
C GLN A 309 0.96 -0.85 18.53
N VAL A 310 1.94 -1.28 17.74
CA VAL A 310 2.16 -0.84 16.36
C VAL A 310 1.12 -1.42 15.39
N THR A 311 0.62 -0.58 14.48
CA THR A 311 -0.25 -1.01 13.36
C THR A 311 0.33 -0.71 11.98
N GLY A 312 1.23 0.27 11.86
CA GLY A 312 1.92 0.61 10.60
C GLY A 312 3.44 0.52 10.76
N TYR A 313 3.99 -0.67 10.48
CA TYR A 313 5.40 -1.00 10.72
C TYR A 313 6.40 -0.27 9.80
N PHE A 314 5.95 0.18 8.62
CA PHE A 314 6.78 0.81 7.61
C PHE A 314 6.64 2.33 7.53
N ALA A 315 5.81 2.94 8.39
CA ALA A 315 5.59 4.38 8.43
C ALA A 315 5.96 4.95 9.81
N PRO A 316 6.74 6.05 9.88
CA PRO A 316 6.81 6.82 11.12
C PRO A 316 5.44 7.42 11.43
N THR A 317 5.07 7.48 12.71
CA THR A 317 3.78 7.99 13.20
C THR A 317 3.50 9.39 12.63
N ALA A 318 2.32 9.56 12.04
CA ALA A 318 1.90 10.80 11.41
C ALA A 318 1.59 11.90 12.43
N ARG A 319 1.59 11.59 13.74
CA ARG A 319 1.37 12.56 14.82
C ARG A 319 2.35 13.73 14.81
N TYR A 320 3.58 13.51 14.36
CA TYR A 320 4.66 14.51 14.44
C TYR A 320 5.08 15.07 13.08
N GLY A 321 4.40 14.70 12.00
CA GLY A 321 4.63 15.28 10.67
C GLY A 321 4.80 14.25 9.55
N HIS A 322 5.42 14.69 8.46
CA HIS A 322 5.65 13.89 7.27
C HIS A 322 6.82 12.89 7.49
N PRO A 323 6.86 11.73 6.80
CA PRO A 323 8.02 10.83 6.89
C PRO A 323 9.37 11.51 6.57
N ASP A 324 9.38 12.48 5.65
CA ASP A 324 10.57 13.30 5.37
C ASP A 324 11.00 14.17 6.55
N ASP A 325 10.08 14.56 7.42
CA ASP A 325 10.43 15.30 8.63
C ASP A 325 11.15 14.40 9.64
N PHE A 326 10.82 13.10 9.68
CA PHE A 326 11.59 12.12 10.45
C PHE A 326 12.97 11.87 9.84
N ARG A 327 13.10 11.84 8.50
CA ARG A 327 14.41 11.82 7.83
C ARG A 327 15.26 13.04 8.21
N ALA A 328 14.64 14.23 8.20
CA ALA A 328 15.29 15.47 8.62
C ALA A 328 15.73 15.43 10.10
N PHE A 329 14.93 14.82 10.97
CA PHE A 329 15.28 14.62 12.38
C PHE A 329 16.54 13.77 12.53
N VAL A 330 16.63 12.63 11.82
CA VAL A 330 17.81 11.76 11.86
C VAL A 330 19.03 12.48 11.28
N GLU A 331 18.87 13.21 10.18
CA GLU A 331 19.96 13.98 9.56
C GLU A 331 20.52 15.06 10.50
N GLU A 332 19.67 15.78 11.24
CA GLU A 332 20.12 16.77 12.24
C GLU A 332 20.86 16.11 13.41
N MET A 333 20.37 14.97 13.91
CA MET A 333 21.06 14.22 14.95
C MET A 333 22.47 13.80 14.49
N HIS A 334 22.57 13.23 13.28
CA HIS A 334 23.84 12.84 12.68
C HIS A 334 24.77 14.03 12.44
N ALA A 335 24.24 15.17 12.00
CA ALA A 335 25.01 16.41 11.82
C ALA A 335 25.61 16.91 13.14
N GLN A 336 24.96 16.63 14.28
CA GLN A 336 25.47 16.94 15.61
C GLN A 336 26.37 15.84 16.21
N GLY A 337 26.58 14.74 15.49
CA GLY A 337 27.34 13.58 15.96
C GLY A 337 26.58 12.69 16.95
N VAL A 338 25.26 12.81 17.01
CA VAL A 338 24.38 12.03 17.89
C VAL A 338 23.80 10.85 17.10
N GLY A 339 23.98 9.62 17.60
CA GLY A 339 23.33 8.45 17.00
C GLY A 339 21.87 8.32 17.39
N VAL A 340 21.06 7.73 16.50
CA VAL A 340 19.64 7.47 16.72
C VAL A 340 19.39 5.97 16.82
N ILE A 341 18.87 5.54 17.95
CA ILE A 341 18.36 4.18 18.20
C ILE A 341 16.83 4.28 18.21
N VAL A 342 16.16 3.28 17.67
CA VAL A 342 14.70 3.22 17.62
C VAL A 342 14.26 1.88 18.20
N ASP A 343 13.35 1.94 19.17
CA ASP A 343 12.65 0.77 19.66
C ASP A 343 11.84 0.12 18.54
N TRP A 344 12.15 -1.14 18.27
CA TRP A 344 11.46 -1.97 17.31
C TRP A 344 10.61 -3.02 18.03
N VAL A 345 9.36 -3.20 17.58
CA VAL A 345 8.33 -4.00 18.29
C VAL A 345 7.90 -5.23 17.47
N PRO A 346 8.77 -6.25 17.30
CA PRO A 346 8.45 -7.45 16.54
C PRO A 346 7.73 -8.52 17.39
N ALA A 347 7.51 -8.28 18.68
CA ALA A 347 6.98 -9.29 19.60
C ALA A 347 5.47 -9.53 19.42
N HIS A 348 4.71 -8.48 19.09
CA HIS A 348 3.25 -8.55 19.01
C HIS A 348 2.67 -7.36 18.23
N PHE A 349 1.38 -7.42 17.93
CA PHE A 349 0.58 -6.34 17.34
C PHE A 349 -0.85 -6.33 17.92
N PRO A 350 -1.58 -5.19 17.90
CA PRO A 350 -2.91 -5.11 18.50
C PRO A 350 -4.00 -5.70 17.60
N ARG A 351 -5.22 -5.83 18.14
CA ARG A 351 -6.38 -6.45 17.46
C ARG A 351 -7.19 -5.46 16.61
N ASP A 352 -6.66 -4.27 16.35
CA ASP A 352 -7.34 -3.24 15.58
C ASP A 352 -7.81 -3.76 14.21
N PRO A 353 -9.12 -3.69 13.90
CA PRO A 353 -9.68 -4.30 12.68
C PRO A 353 -9.09 -3.77 11.38
N HIS A 354 -8.62 -2.52 11.37
CA HIS A 354 -8.01 -1.89 10.20
C HIS A 354 -6.59 -2.39 9.91
N ALA A 355 -5.94 -3.08 10.85
CA ALA A 355 -4.53 -3.49 10.77
C ALA A 355 -4.37 -4.99 10.48
N LEU A 356 -3.33 -5.63 11.03
CA LEU A 356 -2.89 -6.99 10.66
C LEU A 356 -3.80 -8.13 11.15
N ALA A 357 -4.61 -7.91 12.19
CA ALA A 357 -5.44 -8.96 12.78
C ALA A 357 -6.41 -9.56 11.77
N ARG A 358 -6.43 -10.89 11.63
CA ARG A 358 -7.29 -11.62 10.67
C ARG A 358 -7.26 -11.02 9.26
N PHE A 359 -6.07 -10.65 8.77
CA PHE A 359 -5.90 -9.73 7.65
C PHE A 359 -6.72 -10.07 6.40
N ASP A 360 -6.70 -11.34 5.99
CA ASP A 360 -7.41 -11.87 4.82
C ASP A 360 -8.59 -12.77 5.18
N GLY A 361 -9.11 -12.63 6.40
CA GLY A 361 -10.15 -13.49 6.98
C GLY A 361 -9.61 -14.71 7.74
N THR A 362 -8.30 -14.97 7.69
CA THR A 362 -7.64 -16.06 8.43
C THR A 362 -6.56 -15.53 9.37
N ALA A 363 -5.99 -16.36 10.26
CA ALA A 363 -4.79 -15.99 11.02
C ALA A 363 -3.58 -15.90 10.07
N LEU A 364 -3.44 -14.75 9.40
CA LEU A 364 -2.41 -14.52 8.39
C LEU A 364 -1.06 -14.20 9.04
N TYR A 365 -1.02 -13.09 9.80
CA TYR A 365 0.18 -12.60 10.47
C TYR A 365 0.32 -13.21 11.87
N GLU A 366 -0.79 -13.42 12.57
CA GLU A 366 -0.83 -14.12 13.85
C GLU A 366 -0.83 -15.64 13.68
N HIS A 367 -0.40 -16.36 14.73
CA HIS A 367 -0.56 -17.81 14.76
C HIS A 367 -2.03 -18.19 15.05
N GLU A 368 -2.57 -19.20 14.35
CA GLU A 368 -3.99 -19.60 14.51
C GLU A 368 -4.28 -20.19 15.90
N ASP A 369 -3.32 -20.91 16.49
CA ASP A 369 -3.44 -21.39 17.87
C ASP A 369 -3.26 -20.23 18.86
N PRO A 370 -4.29 -19.84 19.64
CA PRO A 370 -4.20 -18.72 20.56
C PRO A 370 -3.22 -18.92 21.72
N ARG A 371 -2.77 -20.16 21.98
CA ARG A 371 -1.72 -20.45 22.97
C ARG A 371 -0.34 -19.94 22.53
N GLU A 372 -0.16 -19.77 21.22
CA GLU A 372 1.06 -19.25 20.59
C GLU A 372 0.82 -17.88 19.93
N GLY A 373 -0.40 -17.60 19.48
CA GLY A 373 -0.78 -16.42 18.70
C GLY A 373 -1.34 -15.25 19.49
N ALA A 374 -1.39 -15.31 20.83
CA ALA A 374 -1.93 -14.22 21.64
C ALA A 374 -1.20 -14.02 22.97
N HIS A 375 -1.07 -12.76 23.38
CA HIS A 375 -0.73 -12.40 24.76
C HIS A 375 -2.03 -12.08 25.53
N PRO A 376 -2.56 -13.01 26.33
CA PRO A 376 -3.88 -12.85 26.96
C PRO A 376 -3.93 -11.66 27.92
N ASP A 377 -2.85 -11.41 28.67
CA ASP A 377 -2.78 -10.31 29.65
C ASP A 377 -2.72 -8.93 28.98
N TRP A 378 -2.23 -8.86 27.73
CA TRP A 378 -2.09 -7.60 26.98
C TRP A 378 -3.20 -7.38 25.96
N GLY A 379 -3.97 -8.43 25.66
CA GLY A 379 -5.01 -8.40 24.62
C GLY A 379 -4.46 -8.32 23.19
N THR A 380 -3.16 -8.56 22.98
CA THR A 380 -2.49 -8.46 21.67
C THR A 380 -2.32 -9.83 21.00
N LEU A 381 -1.93 -9.80 19.72
CA LEU A 381 -1.62 -10.97 18.90
C LEU A 381 -0.13 -11.11 18.69
N VAL A 382 0.35 -12.34 18.61
CA VAL A 382 1.77 -12.68 18.42
C VAL A 382 1.98 -13.11 16.96
N PHE A 383 3.05 -12.61 16.34
CA PHE A 383 3.41 -12.98 14.97
C PHE A 383 3.68 -14.48 14.84
N ASN A 384 3.23 -15.08 13.74
CA ASN A 384 3.62 -16.42 13.35
C ASN A 384 5.00 -16.41 12.71
N TYR A 385 6.06 -16.42 13.53
CA TYR A 385 7.45 -16.33 13.07
C TYR A 385 7.90 -17.49 12.17
N GLY A 386 7.18 -18.62 12.19
CA GLY A 386 7.51 -19.78 11.36
C GLY A 386 6.94 -19.71 9.94
N ARG A 387 6.10 -18.71 9.66
CA ARG A 387 5.44 -18.50 8.36
C ARG A 387 6.24 -17.60 7.43
#